data_AF-A0A919NPJ0-F1
#
_entry.id   AF-A0A919NPJ0-F1
#
_cell.length_a   1.000
_cell.length_b   1.000
_cell.length_c   1.000
_cell.angle_alpha   90.00
_cell.angle_beta   90.00
_cell.angle_gamma   90.00
#
_symmetry.space_group_name_H-M   'P 1'
#
loop_
_entity.id
_entity.type
_entity.pdbx_description
1 polymer ?
#
loop_
_entity_poly.entity_id
_entity_poly.type
_entity_poly.pdbx_seq_one_letter_code
_entity_poly.pdbx_strand_id
1 'polypeptide(L)'
;MPAGSSPKRERQYEHIKDSVKDRGGSEKLATEIAARTVNKERARAGESKTASRSSLKDVSSGHRGGKRSHTGAAGRTKEQLYNEAKKRNIAGRSSMSKAELERALAR
;
A
#
# COMPACT_ATOMS: atom_id res chain seq x y z
N MET A 1 13.96 -3.66 -7.79
CA MET A 1 13.32 -2.41 -8.27
C MET A 1 12.34 -2.67 -9.39
N PRO A 2 11.29 -1.85 -9.58
CA PRO A 2 10.44 -1.93 -10.75
C PRO A 2 11.17 -1.43 -12.01
N ALA A 3 11.03 -2.13 -13.14
CA ALA A 3 11.66 -1.77 -14.41
C ALA A 3 11.12 -0.43 -14.97
N GLY A 4 11.99 0.36 -15.60
CA GLY A 4 11.66 1.66 -16.22
C GLY A 4 11.47 2.81 -15.22
N SER A 5 12.28 2.84 -14.17
CA SER A 5 12.24 3.86 -13.12
C SER A 5 13.12 5.06 -13.49
N SER A 6 12.66 6.29 -13.26
CA SER A 6 13.53 7.48 -13.39
C SER A 6 14.52 7.55 -12.21
N PRO A 7 15.65 8.28 -12.34
CA PRO A 7 16.63 8.44 -11.25
C PRO A 7 16.00 8.94 -9.93
N LYS A 8 14.90 9.70 -10.02
CA LYS A 8 14.12 10.14 -8.86
C LYS A 8 13.45 8.97 -8.13
N ARG A 9 12.84 8.03 -8.88
CA ARG A 9 12.15 6.85 -8.32
C ARG A 9 13.14 5.86 -7.72
N GLU A 10 14.33 5.78 -8.28
CA GLU A 10 15.41 4.95 -7.75
C GLU A 10 15.85 5.41 -6.36
N ARG A 11 16.12 6.72 -6.20
CA ARG A 11 16.44 7.30 -4.88
C ARG A 11 15.32 7.11 -3.86
N GLN A 12 14.06 7.28 -4.26
CA GLN A 12 12.92 7.06 -3.37
C GLN A 12 12.84 5.60 -2.91
N TYR A 13 13.08 4.65 -3.80
CA TYR A 13 13.04 3.23 -3.47
C TYR A 13 14.09 2.87 -2.42
N GLU A 14 15.36 3.26 -2.63
CA GLU A 14 16.43 2.96 -1.67
C GLU A 14 16.16 3.65 -0.34
N HIS A 15 15.77 4.93 -0.34
CA HIS A 15 15.44 5.64 0.90
C HIS A 15 14.32 4.93 1.70
N ILE A 16 13.28 4.44 1.03
CA ILE A 16 12.19 3.72 1.72
C ILE A 16 12.66 2.36 2.22
N LYS A 17 13.46 1.64 1.43
CA LYS A 17 14.02 0.33 1.79
C LYS A 17 14.88 0.47 3.05
N ASP A 18 15.80 1.43 3.05
CA ASP A 18 16.70 1.69 4.19
C ASP A 18 15.90 2.13 5.42
N SER A 19 14.96 3.06 5.25
CA SER A 19 14.08 3.50 6.35
C SER A 19 13.28 2.35 6.99
N VAL A 20 12.94 1.30 6.24
CA VAL A 20 12.24 0.11 6.78
C VAL A 20 13.22 -0.83 7.47
N LYS A 21 14.43 -1.01 6.92
CA LYS A 21 15.50 -1.79 7.54
C LYS A 21 15.92 -1.19 8.89
N ASP A 22 16.08 0.13 8.95
CA ASP A 22 16.46 0.86 10.17
C ASP A 22 15.43 0.70 11.30
N ARG A 23 14.16 0.49 10.94
CA ARG A 23 13.07 0.19 11.87
C ARG A 23 12.98 -1.29 12.28
N GLY A 24 13.98 -2.10 11.94
CA GLY A 24 14.05 -3.54 12.24
C GLY A 24 13.27 -4.42 11.26
N GLY A 25 12.85 -3.89 10.11
CA GLY A 25 12.17 -4.68 9.08
C GLY A 25 13.12 -5.62 8.34
N SER A 26 12.63 -6.81 7.96
CA SER A 26 13.41 -7.75 7.15
C SER A 26 13.68 -7.20 5.75
N GLU A 27 14.77 -7.62 5.11
CA GLU A 27 15.12 -7.14 3.77
C GLU A 27 14.04 -7.44 2.71
N LYS A 28 13.41 -8.61 2.79
CA LYS A 28 12.30 -8.98 1.92
C LYS A 28 11.13 -8.01 2.09
N LEU A 29 10.76 -7.71 3.35
CA LEU A 29 9.70 -6.77 3.67
C LEU A 29 10.04 -5.35 3.19
N ALA A 30 11.26 -4.88 3.45
CA ALA A 30 11.72 -3.56 3.03
C ALA A 30 11.65 -3.38 1.51
N THR A 31 12.14 -4.37 0.77
CA THR A 31 12.11 -4.43 -0.69
C THR A 31 10.67 -4.38 -1.22
N GLU A 32 9.76 -5.12 -0.60
CA GLU A 32 8.34 -5.14 -0.98
C GLU A 32 7.68 -3.79 -0.72
N ILE A 33 7.90 -3.20 0.46
CA ILE A 33 7.32 -1.90 0.85
C ILE A 33 7.83 -0.79 -0.07
N ALA A 34 9.13 -0.77 -0.35
CA ALA A 34 9.73 0.20 -1.28
C ALA A 34 9.13 0.05 -2.69
N ALA A 35 9.04 -1.17 -3.20
CA ALA A 35 8.49 -1.43 -4.55
C ALA A 35 7.02 -1.00 -4.65
N ARG A 36 6.19 -1.38 -3.67
CA ARG A 36 4.77 -1.05 -3.64
C ARG A 36 4.55 0.47 -3.56
N THR A 37 5.37 1.16 -2.77
CA THR A 37 5.25 2.61 -2.58
C THR A 37 5.61 3.36 -3.86
N VAL A 38 6.74 3.03 -4.48
CA VAL A 38 7.19 3.64 -5.74
C VAL A 38 6.22 3.33 -6.89
N ASN A 39 5.72 2.09 -7.01
CA ASN A 39 4.74 1.74 -8.03
C ASN A 39 3.45 2.56 -7.90
N LYS A 40 2.96 2.80 -6.67
CA LYS A 40 1.78 3.65 -6.45
C LYS A 40 2.04 5.10 -6.85
N GLU A 41 3.24 5.62 -6.62
CA GLU A 41 3.59 6.98 -7.05
C GLU A 41 3.68 7.09 -8.56
N ARG A 42 4.32 6.10 -9.21
CA ARG A 42 4.40 6.01 -10.67
C ARG A 42 3.02 5.97 -11.30
N ALA A 43 2.10 5.17 -10.75
CA ALA A 43 0.72 5.12 -11.22
C ALA A 43 -0.01 6.47 -11.10
N ARG A 44 0.17 7.19 -9.98
CA ARG A 44 -0.43 8.52 -9.82
C ARG A 44 0.16 9.58 -10.73
N ALA A 45 1.44 9.47 -11.05
CA ALA A 45 2.14 10.39 -11.94
C ALA A 45 1.97 10.05 -13.43
N GLY A 46 1.26 8.96 -13.77
CA GLY A 46 1.13 8.49 -15.16
C GLY A 46 2.39 7.81 -15.72
N GLU A 47 3.38 7.53 -14.89
CA GLU A 47 4.66 6.91 -15.27
C GLU A 47 4.58 5.36 -15.37
N SER A 48 3.40 4.77 -15.10
CA SER A 48 3.17 3.33 -15.18
C SER A 48 2.25 2.98 -16.34
N LYS A 49 2.58 1.92 -17.09
CA LYS A 49 1.73 1.35 -18.15
C LYS A 49 0.37 0.86 -17.64
N THR A 50 0.30 0.46 -16.36
CA THR A 50 -0.90 -0.07 -15.73
C THR A 50 -1.23 0.69 -14.44
N ALA A 51 -2.46 1.17 -14.30
CA ALA A 51 -2.91 1.89 -13.11
C ALA A 51 -4.25 1.35 -12.62
N SER A 52 -4.31 0.91 -11.37
CA SER A 52 -5.58 0.53 -10.74
C SER A 52 -6.33 1.78 -10.25
N ARG A 53 -7.67 1.73 -10.22
CA ARG A 53 -8.50 2.79 -9.62
C ARG A 53 -8.06 3.15 -8.20
N SER A 54 -7.68 2.16 -7.40
CA SER A 54 -7.17 2.36 -6.05
C SER A 54 -5.77 2.97 -5.99
N SER A 55 -4.95 2.84 -7.04
CA SER A 55 -3.66 3.53 -7.07
C SER A 55 -3.85 5.02 -7.38
N LEU A 56 -4.87 5.36 -8.18
CA LEU A 56 -5.17 6.71 -8.64
C LEU A 56 -6.03 7.52 -7.66
N LYS A 57 -7.10 6.92 -7.11
CA LYS A 57 -8.13 7.63 -6.32
C LYS A 57 -7.87 7.63 -4.81
N ASP A 58 -6.93 6.82 -4.35
CA ASP A 58 -6.58 6.71 -2.94
C ASP A 58 -5.57 7.80 -2.56
N VAL A 59 -5.56 8.17 -1.29
CA VAL A 59 -4.66 9.18 -0.72
C VAL A 59 -3.19 8.80 -1.00
N SER A 60 -2.36 9.81 -1.29
CA SER A 60 -0.94 9.60 -1.57
C SER A 60 -0.23 8.91 -0.39
N SER A 61 0.82 8.16 -0.70
CA SER A 61 1.59 7.43 0.32
C SER A 61 2.16 8.38 1.38
N GLY A 62 2.65 9.56 0.98
CA GLY A 62 3.13 10.60 1.90
C GLY A 62 2.03 11.23 2.74
N HIS A 63 0.88 11.57 2.15
CA HIS A 63 -0.24 12.15 2.89
C HIS A 63 -0.88 11.15 3.87
N ARG A 64 -0.87 9.86 3.52
CA ARG A 64 -1.25 8.77 4.43
C ARG A 64 -0.28 8.63 5.60
N GLY A 65 1.03 8.74 5.36
CA GLY A 65 2.05 8.68 6.40
C GLY A 65 1.89 9.81 7.42
N GLY A 66 1.70 11.05 6.96
CA GLY A 66 1.49 12.22 7.83
C GLY A 66 0.17 12.19 8.61
N LYS A 67 -0.92 11.66 8.05
CA LYS A 67 -2.18 11.51 8.80
C LYS A 67 -2.14 10.41 9.87
N ARG A 68 -1.11 9.55 9.86
CA ARG A 68 -1.00 8.38 10.76
C ARG A 68 0.25 8.41 11.63
N SER A 69 1.05 9.48 11.58
CA SER A 69 2.30 9.60 12.32
C SER A 69 2.12 9.74 13.84
N HIS A 70 0.89 9.91 14.33
CA HIS A 70 0.62 10.20 15.76
C HIS A 70 -0.35 9.24 16.44
N THR A 71 -0.84 8.19 15.76
CA THR A 71 -1.91 7.32 16.28
C THR A 71 -1.55 5.83 16.34
N GLY A 72 -0.29 5.46 16.10
CA GLY A 72 0.15 4.06 16.13
C GLY A 72 -0.37 3.22 14.95
N ALA A 73 -0.02 1.93 14.93
CA ALA A 73 -0.37 1.02 13.85
C ALA A 73 -1.86 0.60 13.90
N ALA A 74 -2.75 1.34 13.23
CA ALA A 74 -4.20 1.07 13.24
C ALA A 74 -4.69 -0.11 12.36
N GLY A 75 -3.80 -1.01 11.97
CA GLY A 75 -4.11 -2.17 11.12
C GLY A 75 -4.46 -1.85 9.66
N ARG A 76 -5.06 -2.83 8.95
CA ARG A 76 -5.50 -2.70 7.54
C ARG A 76 -6.66 -1.69 7.44
N THR A 77 -6.82 -1.00 6.31
CA THR A 77 -7.96 -0.10 6.10
C THR A 77 -9.22 -0.87 5.67
N LYS A 78 -10.42 -0.29 5.92
CA LYS A 78 -11.69 -0.86 5.42
C LYS A 78 -11.63 -1.13 3.91
N GLU A 79 -11.03 -0.23 3.14
CA GLU A 79 -10.92 -0.37 1.68
C GLU A 79 -9.94 -1.47 1.27
N GLN A 80 -8.83 -1.65 2.01
CA GLN A 80 -7.91 -2.78 1.79
C GLN A 80 -8.62 -4.11 2.06
N LEU A 81 -9.33 -4.20 3.18
CA LEU A 81 -10.11 -5.37 3.55
C LEU A 81 -11.25 -5.64 2.56
N TYR A 82 -11.94 -4.60 2.09
CA TYR A 82 -12.98 -4.72 1.06
C TYR A 82 -12.41 -5.27 -0.25
N ASN A 83 -11.26 -4.77 -0.69
CA ASN A 83 -10.61 -5.25 -1.92
C ASN A 83 -10.11 -6.69 -1.78
N GLU A 84 -9.62 -7.07 -0.60
CA GLU A 84 -9.23 -8.46 -0.31
C GLU A 84 -10.44 -9.38 -0.27
N ALA A 85 -11.52 -8.98 0.41
CA ALA A 85 -12.80 -9.70 0.43
C ALA A 85 -13.40 -9.84 -0.97
N LYS A 86 -13.23 -8.81 -1.84
CA LYS A 86 -13.60 -8.88 -3.26
C LYS A 86 -12.78 -9.91 -4.00
N LYS A 87 -11.45 -9.99 -3.79
CA LYS A 87 -10.59 -11.00 -4.42
C LYS A 87 -10.94 -12.42 -3.96
N ARG A 88 -11.33 -12.60 -2.70
CA ARG A 88 -11.77 -13.88 -2.13
C ARG A 88 -13.25 -14.20 -2.39
N ASN A 89 -13.96 -13.39 -3.18
CA ASN A 89 -15.38 -13.56 -3.51
C ASN A 89 -16.32 -13.67 -2.29
N ILE A 90 -16.02 -12.96 -1.20
CA ILE A 90 -16.86 -12.94 0.00
C ILE A 90 -18.20 -12.26 -0.33
N ALA A 91 -19.30 -12.98 -0.11
CA ALA A 91 -20.66 -12.44 -0.26
C ALA A 91 -20.97 -11.43 0.85
N GLY A 92 -21.79 -10.41 0.56
CA GLY A 92 -22.14 -9.37 1.53
C GLY A 92 -21.03 -8.37 1.87
N ARG A 93 -19.81 -8.52 1.30
CA ARG A 93 -18.64 -7.64 1.53
C ARG A 93 -18.91 -6.13 1.41
N SER A 94 -19.86 -5.71 0.57
CA SER A 94 -20.21 -4.31 0.35
C SER A 94 -20.94 -3.69 1.54
N SER A 95 -21.67 -4.50 2.30
CA SER A 95 -22.42 -4.07 3.47
C SER A 95 -21.61 -4.20 4.77
N MET A 96 -20.49 -4.92 4.74
CA MET A 96 -19.66 -5.17 5.91
C MET A 96 -18.90 -3.91 6.39
N SER A 97 -18.87 -3.73 7.70
CA SER A 97 -18.01 -2.81 8.43
C SER A 97 -16.55 -3.28 8.41
N LYS A 98 -15.63 -2.41 8.86
CA LYS A 98 -14.19 -2.75 8.95
C LYS A 98 -13.98 -4.03 9.77
N ALA A 99 -14.62 -4.12 10.95
CA ALA A 99 -14.48 -5.25 11.86
C ALA A 99 -15.08 -6.54 11.28
N GLU A 100 -16.20 -6.46 10.56
CA GLU A 100 -16.80 -7.62 9.90
C GLU A 100 -15.94 -8.13 8.75
N LEU A 101 -15.34 -7.22 7.95
CA LEU A 101 -14.40 -7.61 6.91
C LEU A 101 -13.15 -8.27 7.49
N GLU A 102 -12.64 -7.80 8.63
CA GLU A 102 -11.51 -8.44 9.33
C GLU A 102 -11.86 -9.86 9.76
N ARG A 103 -13.03 -10.07 10.38
CA ARG A 103 -13.49 -11.41 10.78
C ARG A 103 -13.73 -12.33 9.60
N ALA A 104 -14.31 -11.81 8.52
CA ALA A 104 -14.59 -12.59 7.32
C ALA A 104 -13.31 -13.03 6.59
N LEU A 105 -12.22 -12.26 6.72
CA LEU A 105 -10.91 -12.57 6.13
C LEU A 105 -9.98 -13.38 7.03
N ALA A 106 -10.29 -13.47 8.33
CA ALA A 106 -9.57 -14.26 9.31
C ALA A 106 -9.93 -15.76 9.27
N ARG A 107 -10.96 -16.13 8.50
CA ARG A 107 -11.25 -17.52 8.10
C ARG A 107 -10.55 -17.87 6.80
#